data_AF-A0A4Q5XH43-F1
#
_entry.id   AF-A0A4Q5XH43-F1
#
_cell.length_a   1.000
_cell.length_b   1.000
_cell.length_c   1.000
_cell.angle_alpha   90.00
_cell.angle_beta   90.00
_cell.angle_gamma   90.00
#
_symmetry.space_group_name_H-M   'P 1'
#
loop_
_entity.id
_entity.type
_entity.pdbx_description
1 polymer ?
#
loop_
_entity_poly.entity_id
_entity_poly.type
_entity_poly.pdbx_seq_one_letter_code
_entity_poly.pdbx_strand_id
1 'polypeptide(L)'
;MATRRLPVIQEPAGEDAEAAARPPWQWVLVGSGLLVTIWTPSVALCLAVARKISASAAVGPAVAASLVAASFALSSVAAGYLVARFGPRTRRRHALFAGLVAAGEIWILALLGGAFTSVLVGASALLSLAALSGAFAALGAWLRRRKKSPR
;
A
#
# COMPACT_ATOMS: atom_id res chain seq x y z
N MET A 1 33.90 34.80 -21.78
CA MET A 1 32.46 34.91 -22.06
C MET A 1 31.74 33.76 -21.37
N ALA A 2 30.92 34.04 -20.36
CA ALA A 2 30.16 33.01 -19.66
C ALA A 2 28.91 32.66 -20.48
N THR A 3 28.88 31.48 -21.09
CA THR A 3 27.76 31.00 -21.89
C THR A 3 26.57 30.73 -20.97
N ARG A 4 25.61 31.66 -20.93
CA ARG A 4 24.36 31.49 -20.18
C ARG A 4 23.55 30.38 -20.85
N ARG A 5 23.57 29.18 -20.27
CA ARG A 5 22.73 28.07 -20.73
C ARG A 5 21.27 28.42 -20.43
N LEU A 6 20.46 28.54 -21.48
CA LEU A 6 19.01 28.67 -21.34
C LEU A 6 18.47 27.41 -20.65
N PRO A 7 17.50 27.54 -19.73
CA PRO A 7 16.84 26.38 -19.15
C PRO A 7 16.16 25.61 -20.29
N VAL A 8 16.70 24.44 -20.61
CA VAL A 8 16.07 23.52 -21.57
C VAL A 8 14.78 23.07 -20.91
N ILE A 9 13.66 23.63 -21.34
CA ILE A 9 12.33 23.13 -21.04
C ILE A 9 12.24 21.81 -21.81
N GLN A 10 12.61 20.72 -21.14
CA GLN A 10 12.32 19.39 -21.66
C GLN A 10 10.81 19.21 -21.54
N GLU A 11 10.09 19.34 -22.65
CA GLU A 11 8.74 18.81 -22.70
C GLU A 11 8.84 17.31 -22.34
N PRO A 12 8.00 16.82 -21.41
CA PRO A 12 7.98 15.40 -21.11
C PRO A 12 7.66 14.67 -22.42
N ALA A 13 8.61 13.91 -22.95
CA ALA A 13 8.45 13.11 -24.16
C ALA A 13 8.27 11.64 -23.78
N GLY A 14 7.46 10.90 -24.55
CA GLY A 14 7.26 9.46 -24.36
C GLY A 14 6.36 9.08 -23.18
N GLU A 15 6.67 7.95 -22.50
CA GLU A 15 5.88 7.40 -21.37
C GLU A 15 5.69 8.41 -20.21
N ASP A 16 6.63 9.33 -20.02
CA ASP A 16 6.53 10.38 -19.00
C ASP A 16 5.45 11.42 -19.30
N ALA A 17 5.14 11.63 -20.59
CA ALA A 17 4.06 12.51 -21.06
C ALA A 17 2.69 11.85 -20.82
N GLU A 18 2.55 10.58 -21.18
CA GLU A 18 1.35 9.79 -20.91
C GLU A 18 1.09 9.69 -19.40
N ALA A 19 2.12 9.40 -18.61
CA ALA A 19 2.03 9.37 -17.16
C ALA A 19 1.66 10.74 -16.55
N ALA A 20 2.03 11.84 -17.20
CA ALA A 20 1.63 13.19 -16.79
C ALA A 20 0.16 13.50 -17.13
N ALA A 21 -0.38 12.91 -18.20
CA ALA A 21 -1.78 13.05 -18.60
C ALA A 21 -2.74 12.16 -17.79
N ARG A 22 -2.23 11.20 -17.01
CA ARG A 22 -3.07 10.26 -16.25
C ARG A 22 -3.95 10.96 -15.22
N PRO A 23 -5.28 10.70 -15.22
CA PRO A 23 -6.17 11.17 -14.18
C PRO A 23 -5.71 10.76 -12.77
N PRO A 24 -5.90 11.60 -11.74
CA PRO A 24 -5.45 11.34 -10.38
C PRO A 24 -5.97 10.02 -9.75
N TRP A 25 -7.16 9.57 -10.14
CA TRP A 25 -7.76 8.33 -9.64
C TRP A 25 -7.01 7.07 -10.10
N GLN A 26 -6.31 7.12 -11.24
CA GLN A 26 -5.54 5.97 -11.72
C GLN A 26 -4.40 5.61 -10.76
N TRP A 27 -3.80 6.61 -10.12
CA TRP A 27 -2.76 6.39 -9.10
C TRP A 27 -3.29 5.73 -7.84
N VAL A 28 -4.58 5.90 -7.53
CA VAL A 28 -5.24 5.21 -6.42
C VAL A 28 -5.36 3.73 -6.73
N LEU A 29 -5.83 3.37 -7.94
CA LEU A 29 -5.94 1.96 -8.36
C LEU A 29 -4.60 1.27 -8.53
N VAL A 30 -3.60 1.96 -9.09
CA VAL A 30 -2.23 1.42 -9.17
C VAL A 30 -1.69 1.14 -7.77
N GLY A 31 -1.96 2.04 -6.82
CA GLY A 31 -1.55 1.85 -5.44
C GLY A 31 -2.28 0.71 -4.73
N SER A 32 -3.59 0.58 -4.92
CA SER A 32 -4.37 -0.52 -4.32
C SER A 32 -3.93 -1.86 -4.88
N GLY A 33 -3.82 -1.95 -6.22
CA GLY A 33 -3.35 -3.14 -6.91
C GLY A 33 -1.93 -3.55 -6.48
N LEU A 34 -1.01 -2.60 -6.33
CA LEU A 34 0.33 -2.87 -5.80
C LEU A 34 0.28 -3.42 -4.38
N LEU A 35 -0.54 -2.85 -3.50
CA LEU A 35 -0.68 -3.31 -2.12
C LEU A 35 -1.18 -4.75 -2.08
N VAL A 36 -2.27 -5.07 -2.78
CA VAL A 36 -2.83 -6.42 -2.83
C VAL A 36 -1.82 -7.41 -3.42
N THR A 37 -1.12 -7.01 -4.49
CA THR A 37 -0.09 -7.84 -5.14
C THR A 37 1.09 -8.15 -4.21
N ILE A 38 1.55 -7.18 -3.41
CA ILE A 38 2.65 -7.38 -2.46
C ILE A 38 2.17 -8.18 -1.24
N TRP A 39 0.98 -7.89 -0.75
CA TRP A 39 0.44 -8.48 0.47
C TRP A 39 0.07 -9.96 0.28
N THR A 40 -0.52 -10.34 -0.85
CA THR A 40 -0.98 -11.72 -1.11
C THR A 40 0.11 -12.80 -0.92
N PRO A 41 1.29 -12.72 -1.56
CA PRO A 41 2.36 -13.68 -1.30
C PRO A 41 2.94 -13.53 0.13
N SER A 42 2.97 -12.32 0.68
CA SER A 42 3.49 -12.05 2.03
C SER A 42 2.65 -12.70 3.11
N VAL A 43 1.32 -12.61 3.01
CA VAL A 43 0.40 -13.22 3.97
C VAL A 43 0.44 -14.75 3.88
N ALA A 44 0.58 -15.32 2.68
CA ALA A 44 0.77 -16.75 2.51
C ALA A 44 2.02 -17.26 3.24
N LEU A 45 3.14 -16.52 3.12
CA LEU A 45 4.37 -16.84 3.84
C LEU A 45 4.20 -16.73 5.35
N CYS A 46 3.59 -15.64 5.83
CA CYS A 46 3.32 -15.44 7.27
C CYS A 46 2.43 -16.55 7.85
N LEU A 47 1.41 -16.98 7.12
CA LEU A 47 0.55 -18.09 7.54
C LEU A 47 1.30 -19.43 7.53
N ALA A 48 2.18 -19.68 6.54
CA ALA A 48 3.03 -20.87 6.53
C ALA A 48 3.99 -20.91 7.74
N VAL A 49 4.57 -19.76 8.10
CA VAL A 49 5.42 -19.61 9.29
C VAL A 49 4.60 -19.81 10.56
N ALA A 50 3.43 -19.17 10.68
CA ALA A 50 2.55 -19.33 11.83
C ALA A 50 2.15 -20.80 12.05
N ARG A 51 1.82 -21.53 10.98
CA ARG A 51 1.53 -22.96 11.05
C ARG A 51 2.70 -23.79 11.57
N LYS A 52 3.94 -23.48 11.15
CA LYS A 52 5.13 -24.16 11.68
C LYS A 52 5.33 -23.87 13.16
N ILE A 53 5.16 -22.62 13.59
CA ILE A 53 5.31 -22.22 15.00
C ILE A 53 4.26 -22.91 15.87
N SER A 54 2.99 -22.90 15.46
CA SER A 54 1.91 -23.55 16.18
C SER A 54 2.04 -25.07 16.25
N ALA A 55 2.79 -25.70 15.33
CA ALA A 55 3.11 -27.13 15.40
C ALA A 55 4.22 -27.44 16.40
N SER A 56 5.11 -26.47 16.69
CA SER A 56 6.27 -26.65 17.59
C SER A 56 6.05 -26.11 18.99
N ALA A 57 5.06 -25.24 19.21
CA ALA A 57 4.74 -24.66 20.50
C ALA A 57 3.24 -24.38 20.61
N ALA A 58 2.70 -24.41 21.84
CA ALA A 58 1.30 -24.07 22.15
C ALA A 58 1.05 -22.55 22.04
N VAL A 59 1.28 -22.01 20.85
CA VAL A 59 1.13 -20.60 20.54
C VAL A 59 -0.29 -20.40 20.03
N GLY A 60 -1.06 -19.60 20.76
CA GLY A 60 -2.44 -19.29 20.42
C GLY A 60 -2.60 -18.53 19.09
N PRO A 61 -3.85 -18.33 18.63
CA PRO A 61 -4.16 -17.69 17.35
C PRO A 61 -3.63 -16.24 17.23
N ALA A 62 -3.29 -15.62 18.36
CA ALA A 62 -2.73 -14.26 18.42
C ALA A 62 -1.43 -14.10 17.61
N VAL A 63 -0.58 -15.13 17.51
CA VAL A 63 0.67 -15.02 16.75
C VAL A 63 0.44 -15.09 15.24
N ALA A 64 -0.51 -15.89 14.79
CA ALA A 64 -0.92 -15.87 13.38
C ALA A 64 -1.51 -14.50 13.02
N ALA A 65 -2.40 -13.97 13.87
CA ALA A 65 -3.01 -12.66 13.66
C ALA A 65 -1.97 -11.53 13.65
N SER A 66 -0.98 -11.55 14.55
CA SER A 66 0.07 -10.54 14.60
C SER A 66 0.99 -10.58 13.39
N LEU A 67 1.36 -11.77 12.91
CA LEU A 67 2.14 -11.93 11.68
C LEU A 67 1.39 -11.43 10.45
N VAL A 68 0.09 -11.75 10.35
CA VAL A 68 -0.77 -11.25 9.27
C VAL A 68 -0.86 -9.72 9.33
N ALA A 69 -1.13 -9.14 10.50
CA ALA A 69 -1.21 -7.69 10.68
C ALA A 69 0.13 -6.98 10.34
N ALA A 70 1.26 -7.55 10.76
CA ALA A 70 2.58 -7.02 10.44
C ALA A 70 2.88 -7.09 8.93
N SER A 71 2.55 -8.21 8.28
CA SER A 71 2.71 -8.36 6.83
C SER A 71 1.88 -7.33 6.06
N PHE A 72 0.67 -7.04 6.54
CA PHE A 72 -0.22 -6.06 5.93
C PHE A 72 0.28 -4.63 6.13
N ALA A 73 0.76 -4.29 7.32
CA ALA A 73 1.39 -2.99 7.61
C ALA A 73 2.60 -2.75 6.70
N LEU A 74 3.52 -3.72 6.62
CA LEU A 74 4.72 -3.63 5.79
C LEU A 74 4.38 -3.51 4.30
N SER A 75 3.42 -4.30 3.82
CA SER A 75 2.95 -4.24 2.43
C SER A 75 2.32 -2.88 2.12
N SER A 76 1.56 -2.32 3.06
CA SER A 76 0.96 -0.98 2.93
C SER A 76 2.02 0.12 2.84
N VAL A 77 3.06 0.06 3.70
CA VAL A 77 4.21 0.98 3.63
C VAL A 77 4.93 0.83 2.29
N ALA A 78 5.22 -0.39 1.86
CA ALA A 78 5.91 -0.66 0.61
C ALA A 78 5.14 -0.12 -0.61
N ALA A 79 3.84 -0.40 -0.68
CA ALA A 79 2.97 0.11 -1.74
C ALA A 79 2.92 1.65 -1.75
N GLY A 80 2.72 2.28 -0.58
CA GLY A 80 2.74 3.74 -0.45
C GLY A 80 4.08 4.36 -0.84
N TYR A 81 5.19 3.71 -0.49
CA TYR A 81 6.54 4.13 -0.86
C TYR A 81 6.77 4.04 -2.38
N LEU A 82 6.33 2.94 -3.01
CA LEU A 82 6.44 2.71 -4.44
C LEU A 82 5.56 3.68 -5.23
N VAL A 83 4.32 3.93 -4.82
CA VAL A 83 3.45 4.92 -5.47
C VAL A 83 4.06 6.32 -5.41
N ALA A 84 4.66 6.69 -4.27
CA ALA A 84 5.32 7.99 -4.14
C ALA A 84 6.60 8.14 -4.98
N ARG A 85 7.09 7.08 -5.64
CA ARG A 85 8.25 7.16 -6.54
C ARG A 85 7.97 7.98 -7.79
N PHE A 86 6.71 8.04 -8.22
CA PHE A 86 6.26 8.76 -9.42
C PHE A 86 6.23 10.30 -9.26
N GLY A 87 6.85 10.84 -8.21
CA GLY A 87 7.22 12.25 -8.10
C GLY A 87 6.08 13.19 -7.65
N PRO A 88 6.08 14.47 -8.09
CA PRO A 88 5.07 15.45 -7.67
C PRO A 88 3.65 15.08 -8.08
N ARG A 89 3.50 14.18 -9.08
CA ARG A 89 2.24 13.68 -9.63
C ARG A 89 1.40 12.91 -8.59
N THR A 90 2.04 12.15 -7.70
CA THR A 90 1.38 11.35 -6.66
C THR A 90 1.45 12.01 -5.28
N ARG A 91 0.43 12.77 -4.87
CA ARG A 91 0.31 13.35 -3.51
C ARG A 91 0.06 12.29 -2.44
N ARG A 92 0.39 12.57 -1.16
CA ARG A 92 0.15 11.67 0.00
C ARG A 92 -1.29 11.16 0.09
N ARG A 93 -2.27 12.00 -0.24
CA ARG A 93 -3.69 11.62 -0.29
C ARG A 93 -3.97 10.44 -1.23
N HIS A 94 -3.26 10.31 -2.35
CA HIS A 94 -3.48 9.19 -3.28
C HIS A 94 -2.99 7.87 -2.68
N ALA A 95 -1.89 7.88 -1.92
CA ALA A 95 -1.43 6.70 -1.20
C ALA A 95 -2.40 6.31 -0.07
N LEU A 96 -2.95 7.29 0.64
CA LEU A 96 -4.00 7.06 1.64
C LEU A 96 -5.24 6.42 1.00
N PHE A 97 -5.78 7.02 -0.07
CA PHE A 97 -6.93 6.48 -0.78
C PHE A 97 -6.65 5.11 -1.40
N ALA A 98 -5.42 4.87 -1.89
CA ALA A 98 -5.02 3.56 -2.38
C ALA A 98 -5.09 2.49 -1.29
N GLY A 99 -4.64 2.82 -0.08
CA GLY A 99 -4.78 1.95 1.09
C GLY A 99 -6.25 1.67 1.41
N LEU A 100 -7.10 2.70 1.44
CA LEU A 100 -8.53 2.55 1.69
C LEU A 100 -9.23 1.67 0.65
N VAL A 101 -8.92 1.85 -0.63
CA VAL A 101 -9.48 1.05 -1.72
C VAL A 101 -9.01 -0.41 -1.59
N ALA A 102 -7.73 -0.65 -1.31
CA ALA A 102 -7.22 -1.99 -1.07
C ALA A 102 -7.87 -2.66 0.15
N ALA A 103 -8.13 -1.91 1.23
CA ALA A 103 -8.86 -2.44 2.38
C ALA A 103 -10.27 -2.88 1.99
N GLY A 104 -10.96 -2.11 1.13
CA GLY A 104 -12.25 -2.50 0.56
C GLY A 104 -12.16 -3.76 -0.29
N GLU A 105 -11.18 -3.86 -1.18
CA GLU A 105 -10.95 -5.05 -2.02
C GLU A 105 -10.73 -6.31 -1.16
N ILE A 106 -9.85 -6.22 -0.16
CA ILE A 106 -9.54 -7.33 0.76
C ILE A 106 -10.76 -7.68 1.60
N TRP A 107 -11.52 -6.68 2.06
CA TRP A 107 -12.74 -6.91 2.83
C TRP A 107 -13.81 -7.62 1.99
N ILE A 108 -13.97 -7.25 0.72
CA ILE A 108 -14.87 -7.94 -0.22
C ILE A 108 -14.42 -9.38 -0.44
N LEU A 109 -13.12 -9.63 -0.64
CA LEU A 109 -12.60 -11.00 -0.77
C LEU A 109 -12.85 -11.83 0.49
N ALA A 110 -12.64 -11.25 1.67
CA ALA A 110 -12.93 -11.90 2.95
C ALA A 110 -14.42 -12.19 3.12
N LEU A 111 -15.30 -11.26 2.70
CA LEU A 111 -16.75 -11.45 2.70
C LEU A 111 -17.16 -12.61 1.79
N LEU A 112 -16.66 -12.64 0.54
CA LEU A 112 -16.93 -13.70 -0.43
C LEU A 112 -16.42 -15.06 0.04
N GLY A 113 -15.31 -15.09 0.79
CA GLY A 113 -14.77 -16.29 1.40
C GLY A 113 -15.47 -16.73 2.70
N GLY A 114 -16.51 -16.03 3.15
CA GLY A 114 -17.24 -16.38 4.38
C GLY A 114 -16.44 -16.15 5.67
N ALA A 115 -15.47 -15.23 5.66
CA ALA A 115 -14.55 -15.03 6.79
C ALA A 115 -15.21 -14.37 8.02
N PHE A 116 -16.38 -13.75 7.89
CA PHE A 116 -17.03 -13.01 8.96
C PHE A 116 -18.13 -13.82 9.64
N THR A 117 -18.02 -13.97 10.96
CA THR A 117 -19.03 -14.65 11.78
C THR A 117 -20.25 -13.77 12.09
N SER A 118 -20.11 -12.46 11.97
CA SER A 118 -21.19 -11.48 12.20
C SER A 118 -20.92 -10.17 11.46
N VAL A 119 -21.97 -9.36 11.28
CA VAL A 119 -21.87 -8.02 10.68
C VAL A 119 -20.94 -7.11 11.48
N LEU A 120 -20.96 -7.18 12.82
CA LEU A 120 -20.08 -6.40 13.69
C LEU A 120 -18.60 -6.76 13.50
N VAL A 121 -18.29 -8.05 13.31
CA VAL A 121 -16.93 -8.51 13.00
C VAL A 121 -16.53 -8.03 11.61
N GLY A 122 -17.42 -8.12 10.63
CA GLY A 122 -17.17 -7.56 9.29
C GLY A 122 -16.89 -6.05 9.31
N ALA A 123 -17.71 -5.28 10.01
CA ALA A 123 -17.57 -3.82 10.09
C ALA A 123 -16.28 -3.41 10.84
N SER A 124 -15.99 -4.05 11.97
CA SER A 124 -14.76 -3.77 12.73
C SER A 124 -13.49 -4.16 11.96
N ALA A 125 -13.53 -5.26 11.19
CA ALA A 125 -12.46 -5.64 10.28
C ALA A 125 -12.24 -4.59 9.19
N LEU A 126 -13.31 -4.09 8.54
CA LEU A 126 -13.21 -3.04 7.53
C LEU A 126 -12.56 -1.77 8.08
N LEU A 127 -13.03 -1.30 9.24
CA LEU A 127 -12.50 -0.11 9.90
C LEU A 127 -11.03 -0.28 10.27
N SER A 128 -10.67 -1.45 10.80
CA SER A 128 -9.29 -1.75 11.19
C SER A 128 -8.37 -1.82 9.97
N LEU A 129 -8.79 -2.51 8.90
CA LEU A 129 -8.04 -2.59 7.65
C LEU A 129 -7.88 -1.22 6.99
N ALA A 130 -8.95 -0.42 6.95
CA ALA A 130 -8.95 0.92 6.38
C ALA A 130 -8.01 1.86 7.15
N ALA A 131 -8.11 1.88 8.49
CA ALA A 131 -7.24 2.69 9.34
C ALA A 131 -5.77 2.29 9.17
N LEU A 132 -5.48 0.99 9.20
CA LEU A 132 -4.13 0.47 9.11
C LEU A 132 -3.53 0.73 7.72
N SER A 133 -4.18 0.25 6.66
CA SER A 133 -3.68 0.43 5.29
C SER A 133 -3.55 1.91 4.90
N GLY A 134 -4.55 2.74 5.20
CA GLY A 134 -4.54 4.16 4.89
C GLY A 134 -3.40 4.89 5.60
N ALA A 135 -3.20 4.63 6.89
CA ALA A 135 -2.13 5.25 7.68
C ALA A 135 -0.75 4.79 7.23
N PHE A 136 -0.52 3.48 7.05
CA PHE A 136 0.78 2.96 6.66
C PHE A 136 1.14 3.27 5.20
N ALA A 137 0.17 3.30 4.28
CA ALA A 137 0.41 3.75 2.91
C ALA A 137 0.76 5.25 2.86
N ALA A 138 0.07 6.09 3.65
CA ALA A 138 0.42 7.50 3.78
C ALA A 138 1.83 7.69 4.38
N LEU A 139 2.21 6.87 5.37
CA LEU A 139 3.55 6.85 5.96
C LEU A 139 4.63 6.46 4.94
N GLY A 140 4.41 5.41 4.15
CA GLY A 140 5.32 5.00 3.07
C GLY A 140 5.56 6.12 2.06
N ALA A 141 4.49 6.80 1.65
CA ALA A 141 4.58 7.95 0.75
C ALA A 141 5.32 9.15 1.37
N TRP A 142 5.15 9.36 2.68
CA TRP A 142 5.88 10.39 3.42
C TRP A 142 7.38 10.09 3.50
N LEU A 143 7.77 8.85 3.80
CA LEU A 143 9.16 8.41 3.90
C LEU A 143 9.91 8.64 2.57
N ARG A 144 9.30 8.26 1.45
CA ARG A 144 9.88 8.46 0.11
C ARG A 144 10.14 9.93 -0.19
N ARG A 145 9.22 10.82 0.19
CA ARG A 145 9.34 12.27 -0.06
C ARG A 145 10.42 12.91 0.79
N ARG A 146 10.59 12.51 2.05
CA ARG A 146 11.68 13.01 2.91
C ARG A 146 13.05 12.73 2.30
N LYS A 147 13.25 11.54 1.71
CA LYS A 147 14.51 11.18 1.05
C LYS A 147 14.85 12.03 -0.18
N LYS A 148 13.85 12.64 -0.83
CA LYS A 148 14.00 13.41 -2.07
C LYS A 148 14.29 14.90 -1.85
N SER A 149 14.37 15.37 -0.61
CA SER A 149 14.74 16.74 -0.28
C SER A 149 16.22 16.77 0.12
N PRO A 150 17.17 16.93 -0.82
CA PRO A 150 18.49 17.41 -0.45
C PRO A 150 18.32 18.85 0.07
N ARG A 151 18.88 19.13 1.25
CA ARG A 151 19.15 20.50 1.68
C ARG A 151 20.24 21.07 0.81
#